data_AF-A0A392RIY9-F1
#
_entry.id   AF-A0A392RIY9-F1
#
_cell.length_a   1.000
_cell.length_b   1.000
_cell.length_c   1.000
_cell.angle_alpha   90.00
_cell.angle_beta   90.00
_cell.angle_gamma   90.00
#
_symmetry.space_group_name_H-M   'P 1'
#
loop_
_entity.id
_entity.type
_entity.pdbx_description
1 polymer ?
#
loop_
_entity_poly.entity_id
_entity_poly.type
_entity_poly.pdbx_seq_one_letter_code
_entity_poly.pdbx_strand_id
1 'polypeptide(L)'
;MKTITKIGRCYEKLVREFIVNITNDCREGSDEHRKVYVRSKCIKFSPTTINEYLGRNNEAETEEVDLLNKVTEVITGGQVNSWPKKGLLSTGSLSVKYAILNRIGASN
;
A
#
# COMPACT_ATOMS: atom_id res chain seq x y z
N MET A 1 -19.40 -19.25 -21.85
CA MET A 1 -19.64 -18.07 -21.00
C MET A 1 -21.07 -18.18 -20.45
N LYS A 2 -21.26 -18.38 -19.14
CA LYS A 2 -22.61 -18.52 -18.56
C LYS A 2 -23.15 -17.12 -18.26
N THR A 3 -24.16 -16.70 -19.01
CA THR A 3 -24.83 -15.40 -18.82
C THR A 3 -26.04 -15.59 -17.92
N ILE A 4 -26.14 -14.82 -16.84
CA ILE A 4 -27.29 -14.84 -15.93
C ILE A 4 -28.44 -14.10 -16.62
N THR A 5 -29.46 -14.83 -17.07
CA THR A 5 -30.58 -14.30 -17.85
C THR A 5 -31.84 -13.98 -17.02
N LYS A 6 -31.85 -14.31 -15.74
CA LYS A 6 -32.98 -14.03 -14.83
C LYS A 6 -32.50 -13.39 -13.52
N ILE A 7 -32.24 -12.09 -13.57
CA ILE A 7 -32.16 -11.25 -12.37
C ILE A 7 -33.61 -10.94 -11.96
N GLY A 8 -34.30 -11.88 -11.32
CA GLY A 8 -35.71 -11.71 -10.95
C GLY A 8 -35.87 -10.63 -9.89
N ARG A 9 -36.59 -9.52 -10.17
CA ARG A 9 -36.79 -8.31 -9.30
C ARG A 9 -35.65 -8.09 -8.28
N CYS A 10 -34.40 -8.28 -8.73
CA CYS A 10 -33.37 -8.71 -7.80
C CYS A 10 -32.74 -7.49 -7.16
N TYR A 11 -33.19 -7.26 -5.92
CA TYR A 11 -32.47 -6.62 -4.84
C TYR A 11 -31.90 -5.24 -5.20
N GLU A 12 -32.68 -4.19 -4.97
CA GLU A 12 -32.17 -2.81 -4.82
C GLU A 12 -30.90 -2.76 -3.97
N LYS A 13 -30.81 -3.61 -2.93
CA LYS A 13 -29.62 -3.73 -2.09
C LYS A 13 -28.39 -4.24 -2.85
N LEU A 14 -28.53 -5.21 -3.76
CA LEU A 14 -27.42 -5.70 -4.59
C LEU A 14 -27.01 -4.66 -5.64
N VAL A 15 -27.97 -3.95 -6.24
CA VAL A 15 -27.69 -2.86 -7.18
C VAL A 15 -26.96 -1.71 -6.46
N ARG A 16 -27.40 -1.36 -5.24
CA ARG A 16 -26.76 -0.34 -4.41
C ARG A 16 -25.35 -0.76 -3.97
N GLU A 17 -25.16 -2.00 -3.56
CA GLU A 17 -23.86 -2.57 -3.24
C GLU A 17 -22.91 -2.51 -4.44
N PHE A 18 -23.39 -2.88 -5.63
CA PHE A 18 -22.61 -2.84 -6.85
C PHE A 18 -22.23 -1.40 -7.24
N ILE A 19 -23.17 -0.45 -7.22
CA ILE A 19 -22.91 0.96 -7.60
C ILE A 19 -21.88 1.60 -6.65
N VAL A 20 -22.03 1.44 -5.33
CA VAL A 20 -21.10 2.03 -4.34
C VAL A 20 -19.68 1.48 -4.51
N ASN A 21 -19.53 0.23 -4.97
CA ASN A 21 -18.22 -0.38 -5.19
C ASN A 21 -17.56 0.04 -6.52
N ILE A 22 -18.28 0.71 -7.43
CA ILE A 22 -17.79 1.06 -8.79
C ILE A 22 -17.71 2.58 -8.99
N THR A 23 -18.27 3.37 -8.06
CA THR A 23 -18.20 4.83 -8.11
C THR A 23 -16.76 5.33 -8.11
N ASN A 24 -16.54 6.39 -8.89
CA ASN A 24 -15.21 6.95 -9.21
C ASN A 24 -14.52 7.63 -7.99
N ASP A 25 -15.21 7.67 -6.86
CA ASP A 25 -14.75 8.26 -5.60
C ASP A 25 -13.80 7.33 -4.82
N CYS A 26 -13.57 6.10 -5.31
CA CYS A 26 -12.63 5.14 -4.70
C CYS A 26 -11.16 5.44 -5.03
N ARG A 27 -10.75 6.71 -4.96
CA ARG A 27 -9.35 7.14 -5.20
C ARG A 27 -8.51 6.98 -3.94
N GLU A 28 -7.20 6.73 -4.13
CA GLU A 28 -6.25 6.74 -3.03
C GLU A 28 -6.28 8.09 -2.29
N GLY A 29 -6.62 8.04 -0.99
CA GLY A 29 -6.77 9.22 -0.13
C GLY A 29 -8.21 9.64 0.19
N SER A 30 -9.22 9.01 -0.43
CA SER A 30 -10.63 9.17 -0.01
C SER A 30 -10.95 8.24 1.18
N ASP A 31 -11.94 8.64 1.98
CA ASP A 31 -12.47 7.82 3.08
C ASP A 31 -13.12 6.51 2.58
N GLU A 32 -13.55 6.47 1.32
CA GLU A 32 -14.15 5.32 0.63
C GLU A 32 -13.10 4.35 0.07
N HIS A 33 -11.82 4.75 0.05
CA HIS A 33 -10.75 3.91 -0.47
C HIS A 33 -10.67 2.56 0.26
N ARG A 34 -10.72 1.47 -0.52
CA ARG A 34 -10.71 0.08 -0.06
C ARG A 34 -11.92 -0.33 0.80
N LYS A 35 -13.00 0.44 0.85
CA LYS A 35 -14.27 -0.02 1.45
C LYS A 35 -15.11 -0.72 0.38
N VAL A 36 -15.66 -1.87 0.72
CA VAL A 36 -16.54 -2.65 -0.17
C VAL A 36 -17.81 -3.00 0.58
N TYR A 37 -18.95 -2.76 -0.04
CA TYR A 37 -20.25 -3.13 0.49
C TYR A 37 -20.71 -4.47 -0.07
N VAL A 38 -20.93 -5.46 0.79
CA VAL A 38 -21.38 -6.81 0.43
C VAL A 38 -22.43 -7.28 1.44
N ARG A 39 -23.60 -7.71 0.97
CA ARG A 39 -24.70 -8.24 1.81
C ARG A 39 -25.06 -7.31 2.96
N SER A 40 -25.19 -6.02 2.67
CA SER A 40 -25.49 -4.94 3.62
C SER A 40 -24.42 -4.71 4.70
N LYS A 41 -23.19 -5.22 4.50
CA LYS A 41 -22.04 -4.95 5.36
C LYS A 41 -20.99 -4.15 4.59
N CYS A 42 -20.42 -3.14 5.25
CA CYS A 42 -19.23 -2.44 4.76
C CYS A 42 -18.00 -3.16 5.30
N ILE A 43 -17.14 -3.64 4.41
CA ILE A 43 -15.89 -4.30 4.74
C ILE A 43 -14.75 -3.42 4.26
N LYS A 44 -13.83 -3.07 5.16
CA LYS A 44 -12.60 -2.39 4.81
C LYS A 44 -11.56 -3.43 4.42
N PHE A 45 -11.18 -3.44 3.15
CA PHE A 45 -10.05 -4.20 2.67
C PHE A 45 -8.75 -3.45 3.00
N SER A 46 -7.76 -4.19 3.44
CA SER A 46 -6.37 -3.74 3.52
C SER A 46 -5.49 -4.90 3.07
N PRO A 47 -4.23 -4.65 2.70
CA PRO A 47 -3.24 -5.70 2.48
C PRO A 47 -3.23 -6.70 3.63
N THR A 48 -3.29 -6.21 4.87
CA THR A 48 -3.41 -7.03 6.09
C THR A 48 -4.63 -7.95 6.07
N THR A 49 -5.84 -7.42 5.84
CA THR A 49 -7.08 -8.21 5.80
C THR A 49 -7.04 -9.28 4.70
N ILE A 50 -6.43 -8.96 3.55
CA ILE A 50 -6.29 -9.88 2.42
C ILE A 50 -5.28 -10.98 2.75
N ASN A 51 -4.13 -10.62 3.31
CA ASN A 51 -3.07 -11.54 3.68
C ASN A 51 -3.55 -12.51 4.77
N GLU A 52 -4.26 -12.03 5.80
CA GLU A 52 -4.90 -12.87 6.81
C GLU A 52 -5.88 -13.88 6.18
N TYR A 53 -6.76 -13.42 5.31
CA TYR A 53 -7.72 -14.29 4.62
C TYR A 53 -7.04 -15.35 3.75
N LEU A 54 -5.93 -14.99 3.11
CA LEU A 54 -5.16 -15.89 2.24
C LEU A 54 -4.15 -16.76 3.03
N GLY A 55 -4.11 -16.65 4.36
CA GLY A 55 -3.15 -17.38 5.19
C GLY A 55 -1.69 -17.01 4.92
N ARG A 56 -1.43 -15.79 4.43
CA ARG A 56 -0.07 -15.26 4.25
C ARG A 56 0.38 -14.57 5.53
N ASN A 57 1.65 -14.75 5.88
CA ASN A 57 2.25 -14.02 7.00
C ASN A 57 2.27 -12.52 6.71
N ASN A 58 1.65 -11.72 7.58
CA ASN A 58 1.77 -10.26 7.56
C ASN A 58 3.17 -9.76 7.97
N GLU A 59 4.05 -10.67 8.40
CA GLU A 59 5.43 -10.38 8.76
C GLU A 59 6.22 -9.83 7.57
N ALA A 60 5.97 -10.31 6.34
CA ALA A 60 6.73 -9.90 5.16
C ALA A 60 6.66 -8.38 4.87
N GLU A 61 5.49 -7.73 5.02
CA GLU A 61 5.35 -6.28 4.83
C GLU A 61 6.03 -5.49 5.97
N THR A 62 6.00 -6.03 7.19
CA THR A 62 6.64 -5.41 8.36
C THR A 62 8.16 -5.53 8.26
N GLU A 63 8.65 -6.69 7.85
CA GLU A 63 10.06 -7.00 7.64
C GLU A 63 10.67 -6.11 6.55
N GLU A 64 9.96 -5.87 5.43
CA GLU A 64 10.45 -5.03 4.35
C GLU A 64 10.61 -3.57 4.78
N VAL A 65 9.64 -3.04 5.54
CA VAL A 65 9.70 -1.69 6.12
C VAL A 65 10.84 -1.57 7.14
N ASP A 66 10.99 -2.58 8.00
CA ASP A 66 12.07 -2.61 9.00
C ASP A 66 13.46 -2.72 8.36
N LEU A 67 13.60 -3.53 7.31
CA LEU A 67 14.81 -3.64 6.50
C LEU A 67 15.16 -2.29 5.86
N LEU A 68 14.18 -1.60 5.26
CA LEU A 68 14.40 -0.31 4.61
C LEU A 68 14.81 0.77 5.63
N ASN A 69 14.18 0.78 6.80
CA ASN A 69 14.53 1.70 7.89
C ASN A 69 15.96 1.42 8.40
N LYS A 70 16.32 0.15 8.58
CA LYS A 70 17.67 -0.27 9.00
C LYS A 70 18.73 0.10 7.97
N VAL A 71 18.44 -0.08 6.68
CA VAL A 71 19.33 0.38 5.60
C VAL A 71 19.49 1.90 5.65
N THR A 72 18.40 2.63 5.85
CA THR A 72 18.41 4.11 5.95
C THR A 72 19.27 4.59 7.11
N GLU A 73 19.12 3.98 8.28
CA GLU A 73 19.94 4.27 9.46
C GLU A 73 21.43 4.03 9.17
N VAL A 74 21.77 2.89 8.56
CA VAL A 74 23.17 2.54 8.24
C VAL A 74 23.78 3.51 7.24
N ILE A 75 23.07 3.87 6.16
CA ILE A 75 23.64 4.75 5.12
C ILE A 75 23.75 6.19 5.58
N THR A 76 22.87 6.64 6.49
CA THR A 76 22.88 8.00 7.05
C THR A 76 23.69 8.14 8.34
N GLY A 77 24.22 7.03 8.87
CA GLY A 77 24.91 7.03 10.16
C GLY A 77 23.97 7.41 11.32
N GLY A 78 22.69 7.05 11.21
CA GLY A 78 21.66 7.33 12.22
C GLY A 78 21.07 8.74 12.19
N GLN A 79 21.42 9.58 11.21
CA GLN A 79 20.78 10.89 11.06
C GLN A 79 19.32 10.79 10.59
N VAL A 80 18.98 9.74 9.84
CA VAL A 80 17.64 9.48 9.34
C VAL A 80 17.28 8.02 9.64
N ASN A 81 16.14 7.80 10.30
CA ASN A 81 15.71 6.48 10.75
C ASN A 81 14.66 5.83 9.85
N SER A 82 14.16 6.54 8.84
CA SER A 82 13.20 6.01 7.88
C SER A 82 13.34 6.64 6.51
N TRP A 83 13.11 5.84 5.46
CA TRP A 83 13.22 6.33 4.09
C TRP A 83 12.13 7.37 3.79
N PRO A 84 12.43 8.47 3.08
CA PRO A 84 11.44 9.47 2.71
C PRO A 84 10.29 8.86 1.92
N LYS A 85 9.04 9.08 2.35
CA LYS A 85 7.85 8.58 1.63
C LYS A 85 7.72 9.13 0.21
N LYS A 86 8.38 10.26 -0.09
CA LYS A 86 8.47 10.88 -1.41
C LYS A 86 9.87 11.47 -1.58
N GLY A 87 10.49 11.20 -2.73
CA GLY A 87 11.80 11.72 -3.09
C GLY A 87 12.96 10.79 -2.74
N LEU A 88 14.17 11.27 -3.02
CA LEU A 88 15.43 10.59 -2.71
C LEU A 88 15.95 11.05 -1.34
N LEU A 89 16.78 10.24 -0.70
CA LEU A 89 17.57 10.69 0.45
C LEU A 89 18.47 11.85 0.04
N SER A 90 18.60 12.82 0.95
CA SER A 90 19.52 13.93 0.76
C SER A 90 20.96 13.42 0.80
N THR A 91 21.79 13.81 -0.16
CA THR A 91 23.22 13.51 -0.14
C THR A 91 23.89 14.04 1.13
N GLY A 92 23.37 15.14 1.70
CA GLY A 92 23.89 15.75 2.93
C GLY A 92 23.60 14.95 4.20
N SER A 93 22.65 13.99 4.16
CA SER A 93 22.38 13.09 5.28
C SER A 93 23.15 11.78 5.21
N LEU A 94 23.96 11.55 4.18
CA LEU A 94 24.76 10.33 4.06
C LEU A 94 25.94 10.38 5.03
N SER A 95 26.28 9.24 5.63
CA SER A 95 27.54 9.13 6.35
C SER A 95 28.73 9.23 5.39
N VAL A 96 29.90 9.57 5.92
CA VAL A 96 31.13 9.83 5.13
C VAL A 96 31.43 8.72 4.13
N LYS A 97 31.28 7.45 4.55
CA LYS A 97 31.52 6.27 3.70
C LYS A 97 30.62 6.26 2.47
N TYR A 98 29.31 6.48 2.64
CA TYR A 98 28.35 6.42 1.55
C TYR A 98 28.31 7.71 0.73
N ALA A 99 28.65 8.86 1.33
CA ALA A 99 28.83 10.12 0.60
C ALA A 99 29.98 10.02 -0.43
N ILE A 100 31.11 9.41 -0.04
CA ILE A 100 32.24 9.16 -0.95
C ILE A 100 31.82 8.20 -2.07
N LEU A 101 31.15 7.09 -1.72
CA LEU A 101 30.68 6.11 -2.71
C LEU A 101 29.71 6.74 -3.71
N ASN A 102 28.75 7.54 -3.24
CA ASN A 102 27.80 8.27 -4.08
C ASN A 102 28.52 9.24 -5.04
N ARG A 103 29.57 9.92 -4.57
CA ARG A 103 30.38 10.83 -5.40
C ARG A 103 31.15 10.10 -6.50
N ILE A 104 31.70 8.92 -6.21
CA ILE A 104 32.38 8.08 -7.21
C ILE A 104 31.37 7.59 -8.25
N GLY A 105 30.22 7.09 -7.81
CA GLY A 105 29.16 6.63 -8.71
C GLY A 105 28.59 7.74 -9.60
N ALA A 106 28.47 8.97 -9.09
CA ALA A 106 27.99 10.10 -9.87
C ALA A 106 29.01 10.65 -10.90
N SER A 107 30.28 10.24 -10.80
CA SER A 107 31.37 10.71 -11.67
C SER A 107 31.74 9.71 -12.79
N ASN A 108 31.14 8.52 -12.80
CA ASN A 108 31.30 7.50 -13.85
C ASN A 108 30.01 7.37 -14.65
#